data_AF-A0AA88EV73-F1
#
_entry.id   AF-A0AA88EV73-F1
#
_cell.length_a   1.000
_cell.length_b   1.000
_cell.length_c   1.000
_cell.angle_alpha   90.00
_cell.angle_beta   90.00
_cell.angle_gamma   90.00
#
_symmetry.space_group_name_H-M   'P 1'
#
loop_
_entity.id
_entity.type
_entity.pdbx_description
1 polymer ?
#
loop_
_entity_poly.entity_id
_entity_poly.type
_entity_poly.pdbx_seq_one_letter_code
_entity_poly.pdbx_strand_id
1 'polypeptide(L)' 'MAGVIFFKQQEMTMLIEQHIEELRAELRNAVYDDERKWIVAELELAQAELAVIEAENDGRISAGPPF' A
#
# COMPACT_ATOMS: atom_id res chain seq x y z
N MET A 1 -22.78 -7.79 -3.96
CA MET A 1 -21.43 -8.18 -4.43
C MET A 1 -20.44 -7.03 -4.32
N ALA A 2 -20.75 -5.81 -4.78
CA ALA A 2 -19.81 -4.66 -4.72
C ALA A 2 -19.35 -4.26 -3.30
N GLY A 3 -20.23 -4.27 -2.29
CA GLY A 3 -19.87 -3.87 -0.91
C GLY A 3 -18.88 -4.79 -0.20
N VAL A 4 -18.85 -6.09 -0.54
CA VAL A 4 -17.91 -7.06 0.05
C VAL A 4 -16.51 -6.88 -0.53
N ILE A 5 -16.40 -6.50 -1.81
CA ILE A 5 -15.12 -6.24 -2.48
C ILE A 5 -14.51 -4.94 -1.94
N PHE A 6 -15.31 -3.88 -1.79
CA PHE A 6 -14.86 -2.60 -1.24
C PHE A 6 -14.29 -2.74 0.18
N PHE A 7 -14.97 -3.48 1.06
CA PHE A 7 -14.49 -3.69 2.43
C PHE A 7 -13.15 -4.45 2.48
N LYS A 8 -13.01 -5.52 1.70
CA LYS A 8 -11.75 -6.28 1.62
C LYS A 8 -10.59 -5.45 1.05
N GLN A 9 -10.88 -4.54 0.11
CA GLN A 9 -9.87 -3.64 -0.45
C GLN A 9 -9.37 -2.65 0.61
N GLN A 10 -10.28 -2.09 1.43
CA GLN A 10 -9.92 -1.20 2.53
C GLN A 10 -9.08 -1.90 3.61
N GLU A 11 -9.42 -3.15 3.96
CA GLU A 11 -8.59 -3.97 4.86
C GLU A 11 -7.18 -4.18 4.30
N MET A 12 -7.06 -4.49 3.00
CA MET A 12 -5.76 -4.65 2.33
C MET A 12 -4.95 -3.35 2.32
N THR A 13 -5.59 -2.21 2.05
CA THR A 13 -4.93 -0.88 2.11
C THR A 13 -4.38 -0.61 3.51
N MET A 14 -5.18 -0.79 4.57
CA MET A 14 -4.72 -0.57 5.95
C MET A 14 -3.53 -1.49 6.33
N LEU A 15 -3.56 -2.75 5.87
CA LEU A 15 -2.46 -3.69 6.11
C LEU A 15 -1.17 -3.26 5.40
N ILE A 16 -1.26 -2.78 4.16
CA ILE A 16 -0.10 -2.29 3.40
C ILE A 16 0.45 -0.99 4.01
N GLU A 17 -0.42 -0.07 4.41
CA GLU A 17 -0.02 1.17 5.10
C GLU A 17 0.72 0.87 6.41
N GLN A 18 0.19 -0.04 7.22
CA GLN A 18 0.87 -0.50 8.44
C GLN A 18 2.23 -1.11 8.12
N HIS A 19 2.32 -1.98 7.12
CA HIS A 19 3.58 -2.61 6.73
C HIS A 19 4.62 -1.59 6.26
N ILE A 20 4.20 -0.55 5.51
CA ILE A 20 5.06 0.58 5.12
C ILE A 20 5.59 1.33 6.36
N GLU A 21 4.76 1.53 7.38
CA GLU A 21 5.18 2.18 8.63
C GLU A 21 6.19 1.35 9.41
N GLU A 22 6.01 0.02 9.44
CA GLU A 22 6.95 -0.94 10.03
C GLU A 22 8.30 -0.89 9.29
N LEU A 23 8.31 -1.01 7.97
CA LEU A 23 9.53 -0.92 7.15
C LEU A 23 10.25 0.43 7.33
N ARG A 24 9.51 1.53 7.44
CA ARG A 24 10.09 2.85 7.77
C ARG A 24 10.71 2.87 9.17
N ALA A 25 10.13 2.17 10.13
CA ALA A 25 10.68 2.06 11.49
C ALA A 25 11.93 1.18 11.53
N GLU A 26 11.91 0.05 10.83
CA GLU A 26 13.07 -0.83 10.66
C GLU A 26 14.22 -0.10 9.97
N LEU A 27 13.94 0.62 8.87
CA LEU A 27 14.97 1.37 8.14
C LEU A 27 15.65 2.44 9.01
N ARG A 28 14.92 3.10 9.92
CA ARG A 28 15.49 4.05 10.88
C ARG A 28 16.47 3.39 11.87
N ASN A 29 16.26 2.11 12.16
CA ASN A 29 17.04 1.33 13.13
C ASN A 29 18.10 0.42 12.48
N ALA A 30 18.05 0.24 11.16
CA ALA A 30 18.91 -0.68 10.43
C ALA A 30 20.39 -0.24 10.45
N VAL A 31 21.22 -1.07 11.07
CA VAL A 31 22.64 -0.79 11.32
C VAL A 31 23.49 -1.17 10.10
N TYR A 32 23.13 -2.26 9.42
CA TYR A 32 23.92 -2.83 8.35
C TYR A 32 23.45 -2.37 6.96
N ASP A 33 24.40 -2.19 6.05
CA ASP A 33 24.15 -1.71 4.69
C ASP A 33 23.30 -2.65 3.85
N ASP A 34 23.48 -3.96 4.03
CA ASP A 34 22.72 -5.01 3.35
C ASP A 34 21.28 -5.06 3.84
N GLU A 35 21.07 -5.02 5.16
CA GLU A 35 19.76 -4.89 5.80
C GLU A 35 19.02 -3.64 5.30
N ARG A 36 19.68 -2.47 5.27
CA ARG A 36 19.08 -1.24 4.73
C ARG A 36 18.66 -1.39 3.28
N LYS A 37 19.50 -1.99 2.42
CA LYS A 37 19.18 -2.17 1.00
C LYS A 37 17.98 -3.09 0.81
N TRP A 38 17.89 -4.15 1.63
CA TRP A 38 16.77 -5.07 1.58
C TRP A 38 15.47 -4.38 2.03
N ILE A 39 15.50 -3.66 3.16
CA ILE A 39 14.33 -2.92 3.66
C ILE A 39 13.88 -1.84 2.66
N VAL A 40 14.81 -1.14 2.01
CA VAL A 40 14.47 -0.14 0.98
C VAL A 40 13.77 -0.79 -0.21
N ALA A 41 14.28 -1.92 -0.70
CA ALA A 41 13.64 -2.62 -1.82
C ALA A 41 12.22 -3.09 -1.46
N GLU A 42 12.03 -3.62 -0.25
CA GLU A 42 10.70 -4.02 0.22
C GLU A 42 9.76 -2.82 0.37
N LEU A 43 10.27 -1.70 0.90
CA LEU A 43 9.52 -0.46 1.06
C LEU A 43 9.08 0.13 -0.29
N GLU A 44 9.95 0.07 -1.31
CA GLU A 44 9.62 0.50 -2.67
C GLU A 44 8.51 -0.36 -3.29
N LEU A 45 8.56 -1.68 -3.09
CA LEU A 45 7.53 -2.60 -3.57
C LEU A 45 6.18 -2.35 -2.90
N ALA A 46 6.15 -2.23 -1.57
CA ALA A 46 4.93 -1.95 -0.82
C ALA A 46 4.30 -0.61 -1.20
N GLN A 47 5.12 0.43 -1.41
CA GLN A 47 4.64 1.74 -1.88
C GLN A 47 4.07 1.68 -3.30
N ALA A 48 4.71 0.92 -4.20
CA ALA A 48 4.20 0.72 -5.55
C ALA A 48 2.86 -0.02 -5.55
N GLU A 49 2.70 -1.03 -4.69
CA GLU A 49 1.44 -1.76 -4.53
C GLU A 49 0.33 -0.86 -3.99
N LEU A 50 0.62 -0.04 -2.97
CA LEU A 50 -0.33 0.94 -2.45
C LEU A 50 -0.80 1.92 -3.54
N ALA A 51 0.13 2.45 -4.33
CA ALA A 51 -0.18 3.38 -5.42
C ALA A 51 -1.07 2.75 -6.50
N VAL A 52 -0.91 1.45 -6.79
CA VAL A 52 -1.81 0.72 -7.71
C VAL A 52 -3.21 0.62 -7.11
N ILE A 53 -3.33 0.25 -5.84
CA ILE A 53 -4.62 0.13 -5.15
C ILE A 53 -5.35 1.48 -5.09
N GLU A 54 -4.63 2.56 -4.81
CA GLU A 54 -5.17 3.92 -4.81
C GLU A 54 -5.68 4.33 -6.19
N ALA A 55 -4.87 4.11 -7.24
CA ALA A 55 -5.28 4.41 -8.62
C ALA A 55 -6.50 3.61 -9.08
N GLU A 56 -6.59 2.33 -8.69
CA GLU A 56 -7.78 1.51 -8.95
C GLU A 56 -9.03 2.04 -8.22
N ASN A 57 -8.88 2.50 -6.98
CA ASN A 57 -9.98 3.05 -6.20
C ASN A 57 -10.45 4.38 -6.78
N ASP A 58 -9.55 5.28 -7.16
CA ASP A 58 -9.88 6.55 -7.82
C ASP A 58 -10.64 6.33 -9.14
N GLY A 59 -10.18 5.36 -9.96
CA GLY A 59 -10.85 4.96 -11.20
C GLY A 59 -12.24 4.36 -10.98
N ARG A 60 -12.46 3.63 -9.88
CA ARG A 60 -13.78 3.11 -9.49
C ARG A 60 -14.72 4.20 -8.98
N ILE A 61 -14.22 5.19 -8.24
CA ILE A 61 -15.01 6.30 -7.67
C ILE A 61 -15.45 7.29 -8.75
N SER A 62 -14.65 7.47 -9.82
CA SER A 62 -14.97 8.42 -10.90
C SER A 62 -16.08 7.95 -11.86
N ALA A 63 -16.53 6.70 -11.80
CA ALA A 63 -17.66 6.20 -12.60
C ALA A 63 -19.01 6.64 -12.00
N GLY A 64 -19.25 7.95 -11.93
CA GLY A 64 -20.58 8.50 -11.64
C GLY A 64 -21.56 8.16 -12.77
N PRO A 65 -22.87 7.99 -12.50
CA PRO A 65 -23.85 7.73 -13.55
C PRO A 65 -23.82 8.88 -14.56
N PRO A 66 -23.89 8.62 -15.89
CA PRO A 66 -24.26 9.66 -16.81
C PRO A 66 -25.68 10.11 -16.39
N PHE A 67 -25.80 11.40 -16.13
CA PHE A 67 -27.04 12.09 -15.80
C PHE A 67 -28.21 11.71 -16.73
#